data_AF-A0A0G1MSU4-F1
#
_entry.id   AF-A0A0G1MSU4-F1
#
_cell.length_a   1.000
_cell.length_b   1.000
_cell.length_c   1.000
_cell.angle_alpha   90.00
_cell.angle_beta   90.00
_cell.angle_gamma   90.00
#
_symmetry.space_group_name_H-M   'P 1'
#
loop_
_entity.id
_entity.type
_entity.pdbx_description
1 polymer ?
#
loop_
_entity_poly.entity_id
_entity_poly.type
_entity_poly.pdbx_seq_one_letter_code
_entity_poly.pdbx_strand_id
1 'polypeptide(L)' 'MPAGAGTGIIAGGATRKIIELSGIKNILSKSLGSSNRVNTSKATMKALMELRPKNEVKVQEKAKVEESKETKKEVE' A
#
# COMPACT_ATOMS: atom_id res chain seq x y z
N MET A 1 -1.51 -3.01 7.00
CA MET A 1 -1.31 -4.38 6.49
C MET A 1 -2.67 -4.99 6.17
N PRO A 2 -2.77 -5.80 5.10
CA PRO A 2 -4.02 -6.49 4.78
C PRO A 2 -4.37 -7.47 5.91
N ALA A 3 -5.66 -7.60 6.22
CA ALA A 3 -6.16 -8.50 7.26
C ALA A 3 -7.02 -9.61 6.64
N GLY A 4 -7.18 -10.71 7.37
CA GLY A 4 -8.05 -11.82 6.97
C GLY A 4 -9.53 -11.42 6.91
N ALA A 5 -10.34 -12.26 6.28
CA ALA A 5 -11.78 -12.08 6.29
C ALA A 5 -12.32 -12.12 7.74
N GLY A 6 -13.24 -11.20 8.07
CA GLY A 6 -13.84 -11.13 9.40
C GLY A 6 -13.01 -10.41 10.46
N THR A 7 -11.80 -9.93 10.14
CA THR A 7 -10.99 -9.14 11.10
C THR A 7 -11.56 -7.74 11.32
N GLY A 8 -12.23 -7.16 10.33
CA GLY A 8 -12.73 -5.80 10.40
C GLY A 8 -11.60 -4.76 10.36
N ILE A 9 -11.89 -3.55 10.85
CA ILE A 9 -10.97 -2.41 10.81
C ILE A 9 -10.34 -2.22 12.20
N ILE A 10 -9.07 -2.59 12.32
CA ILE A 10 -8.27 -2.37 13.54
C ILE A 10 -7.26 -1.26 13.24
N ALA A 11 -7.65 -0.02 13.54
CA ALA A 11 -6.87 1.18 13.32
C ALA A 11 -7.16 2.24 14.40
N GLY A 12 -6.25 3.22 14.54
CA GLY A 12 -6.44 4.37 15.41
C GLY A 12 -7.53 5.33 14.90
N GLY A 13 -8.06 6.22 15.75
CA GLY A 13 -9.29 6.97 15.43
C GLY A 13 -9.25 7.78 14.12
N ALA A 14 -8.16 8.48 13.83
CA ALA A 14 -8.03 9.27 12.60
C ALA A 14 -7.92 8.37 11.35
N THR A 15 -7.06 7.36 11.40
CA THR A 15 -6.86 6.40 10.29
C THR A 15 -8.11 5.57 10.05
N ARG A 16 -8.80 5.14 11.11
CA ARG A 16 -10.03 4.34 11.05
C ARG A 16 -11.13 5.02 10.24
N LYS A 17 -11.42 6.31 10.52
CA LYS A 17 -12.44 7.06 9.77
C LYS A 17 -12.14 7.13 8.27
N ILE A 18 -10.87 7.36 7.92
CA ILE A 18 -10.44 7.44 6.51
C ILE A 18 -10.60 6.08 5.82
N ILE A 19 -10.19 5.00 6.49
CA ILE A 19 -10.30 3.64 5.98
C ILE A 19 -11.78 3.23 5.82
N GLU A 20 -12.63 3.53 6.80
CA GLU A 20 -14.07 3.27 6.75
C GLU A 20 -14.72 3.94 5.52
N LEU A 21 -14.38 5.21 5.27
CA LEU A 21 -14.87 5.95 4.10
C LEU A 21 -14.31 5.42 2.76
N SER A 22 -13.09 4.86 2.76
CA SER A 22 -12.49 4.27 1.55
C SER A 22 -13.11 2.92 1.15
N GLY A 23 -13.99 2.34 1.99
CA GLY A 23 -14.66 1.06 1.70
C GLY A 23 -13.82 -0.19 2.01
N ILE A 24 -12.64 -0.03 2.63
CA ILE A 24 -11.78 -1.15 3.03
C ILE A 24 -12.38 -1.83 4.27
N LYS A 25 -12.72 -3.12 4.14
CA LYS A 25 -13.39 -3.88 5.18
C LYS A 25 -12.46 -4.51 6.22
N ASN A 26 -11.26 -4.94 5.79
CA ASN A 26 -10.34 -5.73 6.63
C ASN A 26 -8.94 -5.14 6.56
N ILE A 27 -8.48 -4.54 7.66
CA ILE A 27 -7.14 -3.95 7.73
C ILE A 27 -6.63 -3.88 9.17
N LEU A 28 -5.32 -4.12 9.32
CA LEU A 28 -4.58 -3.88 10.55
C LEU A 28 -3.65 -2.68 10.34
N SER A 29 -3.73 -1.69 11.24
CA SER A 29 -2.90 -0.50 11.17
C SER A 29 -2.46 -0.05 12.56
N LYS A 30 -1.19 0.37 12.66
CA LYS A 30 -0.63 1.02 13.84
C LYS A 30 0.10 2.29 13.41
N SER A 31 -0.20 3.40 14.07
CA SER A 31 0.60 4.62 13.95
C SER A 31 1.86 4.46 14.79
N LEU A 32 3.03 4.53 14.17
CA LEU A 32 4.33 4.50 14.84
C LEU A 32 4.89 5.92 14.82
N GLY A 33 5.24 6.45 16.00
CA GLY A 33 5.73 7.83 16.16
C GLY A 33 4.66 8.79 16.71
N SER A 34 4.46 9.93 16.05
CA SER A 34 3.60 11.00 16.55
C SER A 34 2.12 10.62 16.63
N SER A 35 1.45 11.08 17.68
CA SER A 35 0.00 10.96 17.89
C SER A 35 -0.81 12.13 17.30
N ASN A 36 -0.16 13.04 16.56
CA ASN A 36 -0.84 14.18 15.96
C ASN A 36 -1.83 13.74 14.86
N ARG A 37 -3.13 13.91 15.13
CA ARG A 37 -4.23 13.49 14.24
C ARG A 37 -4.11 14.05 12.82
N VAL A 38 -3.72 15.31 12.65
CA VAL A 38 -3.61 15.94 11.32
C VAL A 38 -2.55 15.24 10.48
N ASN A 39 -1.38 14.98 11.07
CA ASN A 39 -0.28 14.32 10.37
C ASN A 39 -0.60 12.86 10.10
N THR A 40 -1.20 12.15 11.06
CA THR A 40 -1.68 10.79 10.87
C THR A 40 -2.66 10.71 9.69
N SER A 41 -3.65 11.61 9.63
CA SER A 41 -4.62 11.66 8.52
C SER A 41 -3.93 11.84 7.16
N LYS A 42 -3.04 12.84 7.05
CA LYS A 42 -2.26 13.09 5.84
C LYS A 42 -1.41 11.88 5.43
N ALA A 43 -0.76 11.23 6.39
CA ALA A 43 0.05 10.04 6.16
C ALA A 43 -0.80 8.86 5.64
N THR A 44 -1.99 8.63 6.20
CA THR A 44 -2.92 7.62 5.67
C THR A 44 -3.32 7.89 4.23
N MET A 45 -3.66 9.14 3.91
CA MET A 45 -4.10 9.50 2.57
C MET A 45 -2.97 9.30 1.55
N LYS A 46 -1.75 9.71 1.91
CA LYS A 46 -0.55 9.44 1.10
C LYS A 46 -0.31 7.93 0.92
N ALA A 47 -0.40 7.15 2.00
CA ALA A 47 -0.21 5.70 1.93
C ALA A 47 -1.24 5.00 1.02
N LEU A 48 -2.50 5.46 1.02
CA LEU A 48 -3.53 4.95 0.12
C LEU A 48 -3.26 5.30 -1.34
N MET A 49 -2.75 6.49 -1.63
CA MET A 49 -2.37 6.91 -2.99
C MET A 49 -1.17 6.15 -3.55
N GLU A 50 -0.25 5.71 -2.68
CA GLU A 50 0.93 4.94 -3.08
C GLU A 50 0.65 3.44 -3.29
N LEU A 51 -0.54 2.95 -2.93
CA LEU A 51 -0.93 1.55 -3.13
C LEU A 51 -1.00 1.22 -4.62
N ARG A 52 -0.21 0.24 -5.05
CA ARG A 52 -0.25 -0.28 -6.42
C ARG A 52 -1.05 -1.57 -6.50
N PRO A 53 -1.94 -1.72 -7.49
CA PRO A 53 -2.65 -2.97 -7.71
C PRO A 53 -1.67 -4.04 -8.20
N LYS A 54 -1.91 -5.29 -7.78
CA LYS A 54 -1.05 -6.45 -8.11
C LYS A 54 -0.86 -6.65 -9.63
N ASN A 55 -1.82 -6.20 -10.44
CA ASN A 55 -1.74 -6.33 -11.89
C ASN A 55 -0.67 -5.40 -12.49
N GLU A 56 -0.60 -4.15 -12.04
CA GLU A 56 0.39 -3.18 -12.51
C GLU A 56 1.80 -3.55 -12.08
N VAL A 57 1.96 -4.07 -10.86
CA VAL A 57 3.27 -4.51 -10.36
C VAL A 57 3.80 -5.68 -11.19
N LYS A 58 2.95 -6.65 -11.58
CA LYS A 58 3.36 -7.77 -12.43
C LYS A 58 3.77 -7.35 -13.84
N VAL A 59 3.09 -6.35 -14.42
CA VAL A 59 3.44 -5.83 -15.75
C VAL A 59 4.77 -5.09 -15.68
N GLN A 60 4.98 -4.27 -14.66
CA GLN A 60 6.26 -3.58 -14.44
C GLN A 60 7.39 -4.57 -14.13
N GLU A 61 7.15 -5.61 -13.32
CA GLU A 61 8.14 -6.66 -13.08
C GLU A 61 8.48 -7.45 -14.34
N LYS A 62 7.49 -7.80 -15.18
CA LYS A 62 7.74 -8.48 -16.46
C LYS A 62 8.53 -7.60 -17.43
N ALA A 63 8.14 -6.33 -17.58
CA ALA A 63 8.86 -5.37 -18.42
C ALA A 63 10.31 -5.19 -17.93
N LYS A 64 10.52 -5.11 -16.61
CA LYS A 64 11.85 -4.95 -16.02
C LYS A 64 12.72 -6.21 -16.15
N VAL A 65 12.12 -7.40 -16.20
CA VAL A 65 12.82 -8.68 -16.47
C VAL A 65 13.19 -8.83 -17.95
N GLU A 66 12.43 -8.22 -18.87
CA GLU A 66 12.79 -8.18 -20.30
C GLU A 66 13.92 -7.18 -20.58
N GLU A 67 13.87 -5.97 -19.99
CA GLU A 67 14.95 -4.97 -20.11
C GLU A 67 16.30 -5.45 -19.56
N SER A 68 16.29 -6.31 -18.52
CA SER A 68 17.53 -6.89 -17.95
C SER A 68 18.01 -8.17 -18.66
N LYS A 69 17.23 -8.71 -19.61
CA LYS A 69 17.68 -9.79 -20.51
C LYS A 69 18.36 -9.24 -21.77
N GLU A 70 17.93 -8.09 -22.27
CA GLU A 70 18.54 -7.47 -23.46
C GLU A 70 19.94 -6.91 -23.16
N THR A 71 20.16 -6.31 -21.99
CA THR A 71 21.49 -5.80 -21.58
C THR A 71 22.54 -6.89 -21.32
N LYS A 72 22.15 -8.16 -21.18
CA LYS A 72 23.11 -9.29 -21.04
C LYS A 72 23.47 -9.96 -22.37
N LYS A 73 22.77 -9.67 -23.47
CA LYS A 73 23.05 -10.28 -24.78
C LYS A 73 24.11 -9.53 -25.61
N GLU A 74 24.48 -8.31 -25.23
CA GLU A 74 25.48 -7.50 -25.92
C GLU A 74 26.91 -7.63 -25.35
N VAL A 75 27.12 -8.47 -24.34
CA VAL A 75 28.45 -8.63 -23.67
C VAL A 75 29.02 -10.06 -23.82
N GLU A 76 28.48 -10.88 -24.71
CA GLU A 76 29.04 -12.20 -25.08
C GLU A 76 29.41 -12.26 -26.57
#